data_AF-A0A959NJ48-F1
#
_entry.id   AF-A0A959NJ48-F1
#
_cell.length_a   1.000
_cell.length_b   1.000
_cell.length_c   1.000
_cell.angle_alpha   90.00
_cell.angle_beta   90.00
_cell.angle_gamma   90.00
#
_symmetry.space_group_name_H-M   'P 1'
#
loop_
_entity.id
_entity.type
_entity.pdbx_description
1 polymer ?
#
loop_
_entity_poly.entity_id
_entity_poly.type
_entity_poly.pdbx_seq_one_letter_code
_entity_poly.pdbx_strand_id
1 'polypeptide(L)' 'MDLHNLKPAEGSVKNQGKRIGRGQGSGKGGTATRGHKGAKSRSGYSKKVGFE' A
#
# COMPACT_ATOMS: atom_id res chain seq x y z
N MET A 1 23.41 -19.53 21.06
CA MET A 1 22.46 -18.66 20.32
C MET A 1 21.58 -19.60 19.53
N ASP A 2 20.36 -19.82 20.01
CA ASP A 2 19.44 -20.78 19.40
C ASP A 2 18.55 -20.08 18.37
N LEU A 3 18.21 -20.78 17.30
CA LEU A 3 17.44 -20.22 16.18
C LEU A 3 16.09 -19.63 16.61
N HIS A 4 15.47 -20.13 17.69
CA HIS A 4 14.18 -19.67 18.19
C HIS A 4 14.24 -18.32 18.94
N ASN A 5 15.43 -17.85 19.32
CA ASN A 5 15.63 -16.62 20.10
C ASN A 5 16.15 -15.45 19.26
N LEU A 6 16.28 -15.62 17.94
CA LEU A 6 16.71 -14.57 17.03
C LEU A 6 15.63 -13.48 16.96
N LYS A 7 15.99 -12.25 17.38
CA LYS A 7 15.13 -11.07 17.28
C LYS A 7 15.78 -10.06 16.34
N PRO A 8 15.02 -9.52 15.36
CA PRO A 8 15.53 -8.48 14.49
C PRO A 8 15.73 -7.18 15.30
N ALA A 9 16.58 -6.29 14.77
CA ALA A 9 16.75 -4.96 15.35
C ALA A 9 15.42 -4.20 15.38
N GLU A 10 15.20 -3.40 16.41
CA GLU A 10 13.98 -2.60 16.53
C GLU A 10 13.76 -1.70 15.30
N GLY A 11 12.55 -1.70 14.77
CA GLY A 11 12.20 -0.92 13.57
C GLY A 11 12.72 -1.45 12.23
N SER A 12 13.57 -2.48 12.21
CA SER A 12 14.09 -3.07 10.96
C SER A 12 13.00 -3.77 10.14
N VAL A 13 11.95 -4.28 10.80
CA VAL A 13 10.82 -4.94 10.14
C VAL A 13 9.62 -4.00 10.05
N LYS A 14 9.28 -3.59 8.83
CA LYS A 14 8.12 -2.74 8.54
C LYS A 14 6.84 -3.59 8.43
N ASN A 15 6.21 -3.89 9.56
CA ASN A 15 4.97 -4.68 9.63
C ASN A 15 3.73 -3.94 9.07
N GLN A 16 3.80 -2.62 8.89
CA GLN A 16 2.69 -1.78 8.43
C GLN A 16 2.56 -1.70 6.89
N GLY A 17 2.93 -2.77 6.17
CA GLY A 17 2.81 -2.83 4.72
C GLY A 17 1.43 -2.33 4.24
N LYS A 18 1.41 -1.45 3.24
CA LYS A 18 0.17 -0.81 2.77
C LYS A 18 -0.78 -1.85 2.19
N ARG A 19 -1.76 -2.28 2.98
CA ARG A 19 -2.85 -3.16 2.52
C ARG A 19 -4.10 -2.32 2.21
N ILE A 20 -4.37 -2.09 0.93
CA ILE A 20 -5.53 -1.30 0.46
C ILE A 20 -6.79 -2.15 0.31
N GLY A 21 -7.97 -1.52 0.39
CA GLY A 21 -9.25 -2.21 0.17
C GLY A 21 -9.58 -3.24 1.24
N ARG A 22 -9.29 -2.95 2.52
CA ARG A 22 -9.56 -3.85 3.67
C ARG A 22 -10.38 -3.14 4.75
N GLY A 23 -11.55 -2.63 4.36
CA GLY A 23 -12.49 -1.98 5.26
C GLY A 23 -12.09 -0.58 5.72
N GLN A 24 -13.05 0.13 6.31
CA GLN A 24 -12.89 1.53 6.72
C GLN A 24 -11.88 1.70 7.86
N GLY A 25 -11.79 0.75 8.80
CA GLY A 25 -10.83 0.80 9.91
C GLY A 25 -9.36 0.82 9.46
N SER A 26 -9.07 0.41 8.22
CA SER A 26 -7.73 0.54 7.63
C SER A 26 -7.40 1.96 7.12
N GLY A 27 -8.38 2.87 7.08
CA GLY A 27 -8.30 4.18 6.42
C GLY A 27 -8.14 4.11 4.89
N LYS A 28 -8.09 2.90 4.32
CA LYS A 28 -7.78 2.63 2.91
C LYS A 28 -8.82 1.72 2.26
N GLY A 29 -9.99 1.58 2.90
CA GLY A 29 -11.06 0.67 2.51
C GLY A 29 -11.77 1.07 1.23
N GLY A 30 -12.40 2.26 1.22
CA GLY A 30 -13.34 2.69 0.18
C GLY A 30 -12.80 2.63 -1.25
N THR A 31 -12.31 3.76 -1.79
CA THR A 31 -11.79 3.81 -3.17
C THR A 31 -10.38 3.22 -3.30
N ALA A 32 -9.95 2.41 -2.34
CA ALA A 32 -8.58 1.88 -2.25
C ALA A 32 -7.51 2.98 -2.42
N THR A 33 -7.76 4.17 -1.88
CA THR A 33 -6.90 5.38 -1.99
C THR A 33 -6.78 5.97 -3.40
N ARG A 34 -7.61 5.55 -4.37
CA ARG A 34 -7.55 6.04 -5.76
C ARG A 34 -8.56 7.14 -6.09
N GLY A 35 -9.45 7.50 -5.16
CA GLY A 35 -10.50 8.50 -5.40
C GLY A 35 -11.64 7.97 -6.28
N HIS A 36 -12.55 8.86 -6.70
CA HIS A 36 -13.72 8.50 -7.49
C HIS A 36 -13.50 8.83 -8.98
N LYS A 37 -13.71 7.83 -9.84
CA LYS A 37 -13.65 7.97 -11.32
C LYS A 37 -12.29 8.51 -11.82
N GLY A 38 -12.26 8.95 -13.08
CA GLY A 38 -11.06 9.46 -13.74
C GLY A 38 -10.15 8.35 -14.26
N ALA A 39 -9.27 8.69 -15.20
CA ALA A 39 -8.37 7.71 -15.81
C ALA A 39 -7.43 7.07 -14.77
N LYS A 40 -6.91 7.88 -13.82
CA LYS A 40 -6.02 7.43 -12.73
C LYS A 40 -6.63 6.41 -11.76
N SER A 41 -7.96 6.32 -11.65
CA SER A 41 -8.59 5.33 -10.77
C SER A 41 -8.71 3.94 -11.43
N ARG A 42 -8.51 3.86 -12.74
CA ARG A 42 -8.68 2.63 -13.53
C ARG A 42 -7.41 1.79 -13.51
N SER A 43 -7.59 0.48 -13.65
CA SER A 43 -6.47 -0.44 -13.80
C SER A 43 -5.72 -0.14 -15.10
N GLY A 44 -4.39 -0.25 -15.09
CA GLY A 44 -3.56 -0.08 -16.29
C GLY A 44 -3.38 1.36 -16.75
N TYR A 45 -3.90 2.36 -16.02
CA TYR A 45 -3.63 3.75 -16.37
C TYR A 45 -2.13 4.04 -16.29
N SER A 46 -1.59 4.52 -17.40
CA SER A 46 -0.28 5.13 -17.50
C SER A 46 -0.41 6.40 -18.32
N LYS A 47 0.45 7.37 -18.05
CA LYS A 47 0.64 8.55 -18.91
C LYS A 47 2.09 8.60 -19.32
N LYS A 48 2.37 9.00 -20.55
CA LYS A 48 3.75 9.29 -20.97
C LYS A 48 4.26 10.49 -20.17
N VAL A 49 5.53 10.44 -19.77
CA VAL A 49 6.20 11.62 -19.19
C VAL A 49 6.21 12.70 -20.27
N GLY A 50 5.70 13.89 -19.95
CA GLY A 50 5.58 15.02 -20.90
C GLY A 50 4.32 15.05 -21.77
N PHE A 51 3.37 14.11 -21.59
CA PHE A 51 2.06 14.20 -22.24
C PHE A 51 1.17 15.22 -21.51
N GLU A 52 0.69 16.23 -22.25
CA GLU A 52 -0.37 17.17 -21.85
C GLU A 52 -1.75 16.66 -22.30
#